data_AF-A0A060BZH0-F1
#
_entry.id   AF-A0A060BZH0-F1
#
_cell.length_a   1.000
_cell.length_b   1.000
_cell.length_c   1.000
_cell.angle_alpha   90.00
_cell.angle_beta   90.00
_cell.angle_gamma   90.00
#
_symmetry.space_group_name_H-M   'P 1'
#
loop_
_entity.id
_entity.type
_entity.pdbx_description
1 polymer ?
#
loop_
_entity_poly.entity_id
_entity_poly.type
_entity_poly.pdbx_seq_one_letter_code
_entity_poly.pdbx_strand_id
1 'polypeptide(L)'
;ARTWLDRVYSRFGVAPWIYMNMSTEASCSWPSSVTSRYGLWLAGGRYYNTTLTKDQAPAAYWSTRHWRTVAAWQYTSHGRVNGWSGNVDLSVFYGSMGQFNQYAKASSNGAAANYKSYASTAKSTVPPAARRASPGTSSRACTATDPR
;
A
#
# COMPACT_ATOMS: atom_id res chain seq x y z
N ALA A 1 -1.65 -13.87 6.54
CA ALA A 1 -2.35 -12.59 6.27
C ALA A 1 -3.83 -12.77 5.93
N ARG A 2 -4.19 -13.55 4.89
CA ARG A 2 -5.57 -13.65 4.38
C ARG A 2 -6.65 -13.84 5.45
N THR A 3 -6.50 -14.83 6.33
CA THR A 3 -7.51 -15.13 7.37
C THR A 3 -7.85 -13.92 8.23
N TRP A 4 -6.86 -13.11 8.61
CA TRP A 4 -7.08 -11.91 9.40
C TRP A 4 -7.79 -10.81 8.58
N LEU A 5 -7.35 -10.59 7.33
CA LEU A 5 -7.97 -9.58 6.44
C LEU A 5 -9.43 -9.89 6.16
N ASP A 6 -9.73 -11.16 5.88
CA ASP A 6 -11.09 -11.65 5.64
C ASP A 6 -11.96 -11.48 6.90
N ARG A 7 -11.41 -11.73 8.10
CA ARG A 7 -12.10 -11.53 9.38
C ARG A 7 -12.40 -10.05 9.69
N VAL A 8 -11.44 -9.16 9.46
CA VAL A 8 -11.65 -7.70 9.63
C VAL A 8 -12.74 -7.23 8.67
N TYR A 9 -12.64 -7.62 7.40
CA TYR A 9 -13.66 -7.27 6.41
C TYR A 9 -15.05 -7.81 6.80
N SER A 10 -15.16 -9.07 7.24
CA SER A 10 -16.46 -9.63 7.62
C SER A 10 -17.07 -8.95 8.84
N ARG A 11 -16.24 -8.40 9.75
CA ARG A 11 -16.73 -7.74 10.97
C ARG A 11 -17.17 -6.30 10.73
N PHE A 12 -16.46 -5.57 9.88
CA PHE A 12 -16.63 -4.13 9.75
C PHE A 12 -17.18 -3.68 8.39
N GLY A 13 -17.21 -4.56 7.39
CA GLY A 13 -17.62 -4.24 6.01
C GLY A 13 -16.63 -3.33 5.27
N VAL A 14 -15.51 -2.95 5.89
CA VAL A 14 -14.45 -2.12 5.32
C VAL A 14 -13.26 -3.02 4.97
N ALA A 15 -12.78 -2.97 3.72
CA ALA A 15 -11.66 -3.79 3.28
C ALA A 15 -10.34 -3.21 3.83
N PRO A 16 -9.61 -3.90 4.72
CA PRO A 16 -8.37 -3.38 5.26
C PRO A 16 -7.28 -3.25 4.19
N TRP A 17 -6.38 -2.29 4.37
CA TRP A 17 -5.09 -2.27 3.68
C TRP A 17 -4.04 -3.05 4.45
N ILE A 18 -3.07 -3.58 3.74
CA ILE A 18 -1.90 -4.21 4.34
C ILE A 18 -0.76 -3.21 4.35
N TYR A 19 -0.30 -2.84 5.54
CA TYR A 19 0.97 -2.13 5.70
C TYR A 19 2.14 -3.12 5.68
N MET A 20 3.16 -2.87 4.86
CA MET A 20 4.42 -3.62 4.92
C MET A 20 5.57 -2.85 4.28
N ASN A 21 6.80 -3.20 4.67
CA ASN A 21 7.98 -2.69 3.98
C ASN A 21 8.18 -3.38 2.61
N MET A 22 8.92 -2.71 1.73
CA MET A 22 9.21 -3.18 0.37
C MET A 22 9.95 -4.53 0.34
N SER A 23 10.82 -4.82 1.31
CA SER A 23 11.50 -6.11 1.36
C SER A 23 10.49 -7.24 1.55
N THR A 24 9.56 -7.11 2.49
CA THR A 24 8.46 -8.07 2.74
C THR A 24 7.52 -8.20 1.54
N GLU A 25 7.21 -7.09 0.85
CA GLU A 25 6.42 -7.15 -0.39
C GLU A 25 7.12 -8.01 -1.44
N ALA A 26 8.43 -7.83 -1.61
CA ALA A 26 9.20 -8.47 -2.67
C ALA A 26 9.67 -9.90 -2.36
N SER A 27 9.97 -10.23 -1.10
CA SER A 27 10.60 -11.51 -0.72
C SER A 27 9.60 -12.60 -0.35
N CYS A 28 8.38 -12.22 0.01
CA CYS A 28 7.38 -13.13 0.55
C CYS A 28 6.40 -13.62 -0.53
N SER A 29 5.89 -14.84 -0.37
CA SER A 29 4.83 -15.34 -1.24
C SER A 29 3.49 -14.68 -0.91
N TRP A 30 2.94 -13.93 -1.87
CA TRP A 30 1.61 -13.32 -1.76
C TRP A 30 0.65 -13.93 -2.77
N PRO A 31 -0.42 -14.62 -2.33
CA PRO A 31 -1.40 -15.20 -3.23
C PRO A 31 -2.25 -14.10 -3.87
N SER A 32 -2.67 -14.32 -5.12
CA SER A 32 -3.55 -13.40 -5.86
C SER A 32 -4.84 -13.07 -5.11
N SER A 33 -5.36 -14.04 -4.35
CA SER A 33 -6.55 -13.84 -3.50
C SER A 33 -6.39 -12.79 -2.40
N VAL A 34 -5.16 -12.40 -2.06
CA VAL A 34 -4.86 -11.26 -1.18
C VAL A 34 -4.57 -10.02 -2.02
N THR A 35 -3.64 -10.11 -2.98
CA THR A 35 -3.12 -8.93 -3.69
C THR A 35 -4.10 -8.29 -4.67
N SER A 36 -5.13 -9.03 -5.09
CA SER A 36 -6.23 -8.50 -5.89
C SER A 36 -7.38 -7.94 -5.05
N ARG A 37 -7.48 -8.29 -3.76
CA ARG A 37 -8.65 -7.95 -2.94
C ARG A 37 -8.37 -6.86 -1.91
N TYR A 38 -7.15 -6.79 -1.39
CA TYR A 38 -6.78 -5.87 -0.32
C TYR A 38 -5.73 -4.86 -0.81
N GLY A 39 -5.93 -3.59 -0.44
CA GLY A 39 -5.00 -2.51 -0.79
C GLY A 39 -3.65 -2.67 -0.09
N LEU A 40 -2.60 -2.12 -0.70
CA LEU A 40 -1.25 -2.09 -0.14
C LEU A 40 -0.92 -0.67 0.34
N TRP A 41 -0.48 -0.55 1.58
CA TRP A 41 0.24 0.59 2.11
C TRP A 41 1.73 0.22 2.21
N LEU A 42 2.50 0.63 1.22
CA LEU A 42 3.92 0.28 1.12
C LEU A 42 4.75 1.21 2.00
N ALA A 43 5.80 0.70 2.64
CA ALA A 43 6.86 1.50 3.27
C ALA A 43 8.22 1.18 2.64
N GLY A 44 9.08 2.19 2.50
CA GLY A 44 10.44 2.00 1.99
C GLY A 44 10.70 2.70 0.65
N GLY A 45 11.75 2.28 -0.06
CA GLY A 45 12.22 2.92 -1.28
C GLY A 45 13.26 4.01 -1.03
N ARG A 46 13.64 4.72 -2.10
CA ARG A 46 14.82 5.60 -2.10
C ARG A 46 14.82 6.77 -1.10
N TYR A 47 13.64 7.19 -0.63
CA TYR A 47 13.48 8.36 0.24
C TYR A 47 13.27 7.99 1.72
N TYR A 48 13.26 6.70 2.06
CA TYR A 48 12.70 6.22 3.33
C TYR A 48 13.40 6.78 4.58
N ASN A 49 14.70 7.06 4.47
CA ASN A 49 15.51 7.61 5.56
C ASN A 49 15.90 9.09 5.32
N THR A 50 15.23 9.76 4.39
CA THR A 50 15.52 11.14 4.01
C THR A 50 14.64 12.11 4.77
N THR A 51 15.22 13.15 5.35
CA THR A 51 14.46 14.24 5.96
C THR A 51 13.67 14.99 4.89
N LEU A 52 12.34 14.94 4.97
CA LEU A 52 11.44 15.57 4.00
C LEU A 52 10.26 16.23 4.71
N THR A 53 9.59 17.14 4.02
CA THR A 53 8.30 17.71 4.42
C THR A 53 7.19 17.15 3.55
N LYS A 54 5.93 17.42 3.93
CA LYS A 54 4.75 17.00 3.14
C LYS A 54 4.75 17.55 1.70
N ASP A 55 5.35 18.73 1.49
CA ASP A 55 5.37 19.40 0.18
C ASP A 55 6.40 18.78 -0.78
N GLN A 56 7.23 17.87 -0.27
CA GLN A 56 8.20 17.08 -1.03
C GLN A 56 7.72 15.65 -1.29
N ALA A 57 6.41 15.43 -1.21
CA ALA A 57 5.74 14.18 -1.54
C ALA A 57 6.10 13.71 -2.97
N PRO A 58 6.59 12.47 -3.16
CA PRO A 58 6.89 11.96 -4.49
C PRO A 58 5.64 11.79 -5.37
N ALA A 59 5.72 12.22 -6.63
CA ALA A 59 4.60 12.13 -7.58
C ALA A 59 4.20 10.69 -7.95
N ALA A 60 5.10 9.72 -7.76
CA ALA A 60 4.85 8.31 -8.05
C ALA A 60 5.45 7.41 -6.96
N TYR A 61 4.76 6.31 -6.67
CA TYR A 61 5.21 5.30 -5.71
C TYR A 61 6.29 4.38 -6.26
N TRP A 62 6.97 3.67 -5.36
CA TRP A 62 7.99 2.67 -5.70
C TRP A 62 7.37 1.40 -6.31
N SER A 63 8.05 0.76 -7.26
CA SER A 63 7.53 -0.43 -7.95
C SER A 63 7.41 -1.65 -7.03
N THR A 64 6.33 -2.42 -7.22
CA THR A 64 5.99 -3.61 -6.43
C THR A 64 6.09 -4.88 -7.27
N ARG A 65 6.29 -6.03 -6.61
CA ARG A 65 6.38 -7.34 -7.26
C ARG A 65 5.02 -8.02 -7.42
N HIS A 66 4.18 -7.96 -6.39
CA HIS A 66 2.93 -8.72 -6.28
C HIS A 66 1.67 -7.85 -6.41
N TRP A 67 1.69 -6.63 -5.90
CA TRP A 67 0.59 -5.68 -6.11
C TRP A 67 0.71 -4.96 -7.45
N ARG A 68 -0.42 -4.75 -8.12
CA ARG A 68 -0.48 -3.95 -9.37
C ARG A 68 -0.49 -2.45 -9.08
N THR A 69 -1.12 -2.05 -7.99
CA THR A 69 -1.25 -0.67 -7.54
C THR A 69 -1.00 -0.59 -6.04
N VAL A 70 -0.43 0.54 -5.62
CA VAL A 70 -0.21 0.90 -4.22
C VAL A 70 -1.26 1.92 -3.83
N ALA A 71 -2.02 1.68 -2.75
CA ALA A 71 -3.04 2.61 -2.29
C ALA A 71 -2.39 3.83 -1.61
N ALA A 72 -1.43 3.56 -0.72
CA ALA A 72 -0.63 4.59 -0.07
C ALA A 72 0.84 4.18 0.02
N TRP A 73 1.74 5.16 -0.02
CA TRP A 73 3.17 4.93 0.17
C TRP A 73 3.71 5.80 1.30
N GLN A 74 4.23 5.16 2.35
CA GLN A 74 5.08 5.81 3.35
C GLN A 74 6.48 5.98 2.75
N TYR A 75 6.75 7.19 2.27
CA TYR A 75 7.95 7.49 1.50
C TYR A 75 9.12 7.93 2.37
N THR A 76 8.89 8.38 3.60
CA THR A 76 9.93 8.64 4.60
C THR A 76 9.47 8.36 6.03
N SER A 77 10.41 7.91 6.85
CA SER A 77 10.31 7.83 8.31
C SER A 77 10.94 9.03 9.03
N HIS A 78 11.51 9.97 8.27
CA HIS A 78 12.24 11.15 8.77
C HIS A 78 11.53 12.45 8.44
N GLY A 79 10.20 12.41 8.35
CA GLY A 79 9.38 13.57 8.06
C GLY A 79 9.50 14.69 9.09
N ARG A 80 9.29 15.92 8.63
CA ARG A 80 9.17 17.12 9.46
C ARG A 80 7.83 17.80 9.22
N VAL A 81 7.15 18.10 10.32
CA VAL A 81 5.88 18.83 10.36
C VAL A 81 6.02 19.96 11.37
N ASN A 82 5.62 21.17 10.98
CA ASN A 82 5.69 22.33 11.87
C ASN A 82 4.92 22.07 13.17
N GLY A 83 5.54 22.39 14.31
CA GLY A 83 4.98 22.13 15.64
C GLY A 83 5.28 20.75 16.22
N TRP A 84 6.04 19.89 15.52
CA TRP A 84 6.49 18.59 16.03
C TRP A 84 8.01 18.48 15.97
N SER A 85 8.65 18.13 17.09
CA SER A 85 10.12 18.10 17.22
C SER A 85 10.76 16.80 16.73
N GLY A 86 10.01 15.71 16.67
CA GLY A 86 10.50 14.39 16.29
C GLY A 86 10.42 14.07 14.79
N ASN A 87 10.91 12.89 14.44
CA ASN A 87 10.60 12.27 13.16
C ASN A 87 9.10 11.93 13.07
N VAL A 88 8.52 12.12 11.89
CA VAL A 88 7.15 11.69 11.56
C VAL A 88 7.19 10.87 10.28
N ASP A 89 6.43 9.79 10.24
CA ASP A 89 6.23 9.04 9.01
C ASP A 89 5.36 9.85 8.03
N LEU A 90 5.85 10.11 6.81
CA LEU A 90 5.06 10.79 5.78
C LEU A 90 4.61 9.78 4.74
N SER A 91 3.31 9.80 4.45
CA SER A 91 2.67 8.97 3.45
C SER A 91 1.84 9.77 2.46
N VAL A 92 1.72 9.26 1.23
CA VAL A 92 0.86 9.81 0.19
C VAL A 92 -0.16 8.76 -0.23
N PHE A 93 -1.43 9.13 -0.28
CA PHE A 93 -2.47 8.35 -0.95
C PHE A 93 -2.48 8.68 -2.45
N TYR A 94 -2.39 7.67 -3.31
CA TYR A 94 -2.31 7.85 -4.77
C TYR A 94 -3.69 7.80 -5.41
N GLY A 95 -4.52 8.79 -5.08
CA GLY A 95 -5.86 8.98 -5.64
C GLY A 95 -6.51 10.28 -5.16
N SER A 96 -7.73 10.54 -5.60
CA SER A 96 -8.53 11.68 -5.13
C SER A 96 -9.13 11.42 -3.75
N MET A 97 -9.54 12.48 -3.05
CA MET A 97 -10.28 12.36 -1.79
C MET A 97 -11.55 11.50 -1.93
N GLY A 98 -12.24 11.57 -3.08
CA GLY A 98 -13.39 10.72 -3.37
C GLY A 98 -13.04 9.24 -3.49
N GLN A 99 -11.85 8.90 -4.01
CA GLN A 99 -11.35 7.52 -4.02
C GLN A 99 -10.92 7.07 -2.63
N PHE A 100 -10.29 7.94 -1.84
CA PHE A 100 -9.95 7.64 -0.44
C PHE A 100 -11.21 7.32 0.37
N ASN A 101 -12.26 8.14 0.23
CA ASN A 101 -13.54 7.91 0.89
C ASN A 101 -14.19 6.58 0.47
N GLN A 102 -13.95 6.11 -0.75
CA GLN A 102 -14.45 4.79 -1.17
C GLN A 102 -13.71 3.64 -0.48
N TYR A 103 -12.41 3.78 -0.20
CA TYR A 103 -11.69 2.82 0.62
C TYR A 103 -12.14 2.82 2.09
N ALA A 104 -12.56 3.98 2.61
CA ALA A 104 -13.05 4.11 3.99
C ALA A 104 -14.52 3.69 4.18
N LYS A 105 -15.27 3.48 3.09
CA LYS A 105 -16.69 3.12 3.15
C LYS A 105 -16.89 1.64 3.49
N ALA A 106 -17.77 1.38 4.46
CA ALA A 106 -18.30 0.05 4.69
C ALA A 106 -19.22 -0.34 3.52
N SER A 107 -19.01 -1.53 2.94
CA SER A 107 -19.91 -2.09 1.93
C SER A 107 -21.12 -2.70 2.63
N SER A 108 -22.33 -2.27 2.23
CA SER A 108 -23.61 -2.76 2.79
C SER A 108 -23.99 -4.18 2.34
N ASN A 109 -23.25 -4.77 1.41
CA ASN A 109 -23.39 -6.16 0.96
C ASN A 109 -21.98 -6.74 0.80
N GLY A 110 -21.69 -7.91 1.37
CA GLY A 110 -20.37 -8.55 1.54
C GLY A 110 -19.50 -8.85 0.29
N ALA A 111 -19.62 -8.07 -0.78
CA ALA A 111 -18.74 -8.06 -1.93
C ALA A 111 -17.73 -6.92 -1.80
N ALA A 112 -16.44 -7.26 -1.84
CA ALA A 112 -15.35 -6.28 -1.86
C ALA A 112 -15.58 -5.28 -3.01
N ALA A 113 -15.81 -4.01 -2.67
CA ALA A 113 -16.03 -2.96 -3.66
C ALA A 113 -14.82 -2.84 -4.60
N ASN A 114 -15.00 -3.38 -5.81
CA ASN A 114 -14.40 -3.01 -7.09
C ASN A 114 -13.02 -2.33 -7.08
N TYR A 115 -11.97 -3.04 -6.65
CA TYR A 115 -10.57 -2.65 -6.90
C TYR A 115 -10.23 -2.46 -8.39
N LYS A 116 -11.05 -3.02 -9.30
CA LYS A 116 -10.87 -2.90 -10.76
C LYS A 116 -11.15 -1.50 -11.32
N SER A 117 -11.84 -0.63 -10.60
CA SER A 117 -12.33 0.66 -11.13
C SER A 117 -11.46 1.88 -10.77
N TYR A 118 -10.52 1.76 -9.84
CA TYR A 118 -9.75 2.93 -9.34
C TYR A 118 -8.45 3.20 -10.08
N ALA A 119 -7.97 2.25 -10.88
CA ALA A 119 -6.78 2.40 -11.71
C ALA A 119 -7.03 3.16 -13.03
N SER A 120 -8.29 3.39 -13.43
CA SER A 120 -8.63 4.00 -14.73
C SER A 120 -8.84 5.52 -14.69
N THR A 121 -8.86 6.15 -13.51
CA THR A 121 -9.11 7.61 -13.38
C THR A 121 -8.11 8.36 -12.50
N ALA A 122 -7.08 7.67 -11.98
CA ALA A 122 -5.89 8.39 -11.49
C ALA A 122 -5.29 9.14 -12.68
N LYS A 123 -4.95 10.43 -12.51
CA LYS A 123 -4.37 11.30 -13.54
C LYS A 123 -3.23 10.56 -14.27
N SER A 124 -3.58 10.01 -15.43
CA SER A 124 -2.71 9.14 -16.21
C SER A 124 -1.76 10.01 -17.02
N THR A 125 -0.54 10.19 -16.52
CA THR A 125 0.62 10.57 -17.35
C THR A 125 1.90 9.83 -16.96
N VAL A 126 1.83 8.80 -16.11
CA VAL A 126 3.03 8.01 -15.75
C VAL A 126 2.84 6.57 -16.24
N PRO A 127 3.72 6.07 -17.12
CA PRO A 127 3.67 4.68 -17.55
C PRO A 127 3.85 3.76 -16.34
N PRO A 128 3.22 2.56 -16.33
CA PRO A 128 3.44 1.58 -15.27
C PRO A 128 4.95 1.37 -15.10
N ALA A 129 5.45 1.50 -13.87
CA ALA A 129 6.85 1.23 -13.59
C ALA A 129 7.19 -0.16 -14.17
N ALA A 130 8.21 -0.21 -15.04
CA ALA A 130 8.60 -1.40 -15.75
C ALA A 130 8.77 -2.57 -14.77
N ARG A 131 8.04 -3.65 -15.04
CA ARG A 131 8.08 -4.87 -14.23
C ARG A 131 9.52 -5.38 -14.25
N ARG A 132 10.22 -5.32 -13.12
CA ARG A 132 11.56 -5.93 -13.03
C ARG A 132 11.37 -7.44 -13.22
N ALA A 133 12.01 -8.02 -14.24
CA ALA A 133 12.04 -9.47 -14.42
C ALA A 133 12.58 -10.10 -13.13
N SER A 134 11.92 -11.16 -12.65
CA SER A 134 12.37 -11.87 -11.45
C SER A 134 13.72 -12.51 -11.72
N PRO A 135 14.78 -12.21 -10.95
CA PRO A 135 15.86 -13.17 -10.80
C PRO A 135 15.23 -14.40 -10.13
N GLY A 136 15.49 -15.59 -10.64
CA GLY A 136 15.02 -16.84 -10.03
C GLY A 136 15.56 -16.95 -8.61
N THR A 137 14.72 -16.75 -7.60
CA THR A 137 15.04 -17.07 -6.21
C THR A 137 13.76 -17.32 -5.44
N SER A 138 13.78 -18.36 -4.60
CA SER A 138 12.68 -18.87 -3.79
C SER A 138 11.98 -17.78 -2.98
N SER A 139 10.68 -17.55 -3.23
CA SER A 139 9.84 -16.78 -2.31
C SER A 139 9.57 -17.61 -1.05
N ARG A 140 9.72 -17.03 0.14
CA ARG A 140 9.38 -17.70 1.41
C ARG A 140 7.97 -17.32 1.87
N ALA A 141 7.30 -18.22 2.58
CA ALA A 141 6.11 -17.85 3.34
C ALA A 141 6.55 -16.99 4.54
N CYS A 142 6.33 -15.69 4.48
CA CYS A 142 6.52 -14.81 5.61
C CYS A 142 5.23 -14.80 6.42
N THR A 143 5.27 -15.38 7.62
CA THR A 143 4.19 -15.18 8.59
C THR A 143 4.30 -13.76 9.12
N ALA A 144 3.16 -13.07 9.20
CA ALA A 144 3.09 -11.83 9.98
C ALA A 144 3.27 -12.26 11.44
N THR A 145 4.49 -12.13 11.97
CA THR A 145 4.73 -12.32 13.39
C THR A 145 4.04 -11.19 14.13
N ASP A 146 3.26 -11.60 15.12
CA ASP A 146 2.52 -10.84 16.11
C ASP A 146 3.26 -9.56 16.58
N PRO A 147 2.65 -8.36 16.49
CA PRO A 147 3.21 -7.17 17.13
C PRO A 147 2.99 -7.26 18.65
N ARG A 148 4.08 -7.41 19.40
CA ARG A 148 4.10 -7.13 20.84
C ARG A 148 4.05 -5.62 21.07
#